data_AF-A0A6I4MHD2-F1
#
_entry.id   AF-A0A6I4MHD2-F1
#
_cell.length_a   1.000
_cell.length_b   1.000
_cell.length_c   1.000
_cell.angle_alpha   90.00
_cell.angle_beta   90.00
_cell.angle_gamma   90.00
#
_symmetry.space_group_name_H-M   'P 1'
#
loop_
_entity.id
_entity.type
_entity.pdbx_description
1 polymer ?
#
loop_
_entity_poly.entity_id
_entity_poly.type
_entity_poly.pdbx_seq_one_letter_code
_entity_poly.pdbx_strand_id
1 'polypeptide(L)'
;MRLLSVTVLGSALVAAGLLAPAAGEATTSGHDGLTVRPGTTRAGDKIELSVSGCGPGRHWASSDVFDGRAQLDGQDGTAVLKDDAKPGTYTVRVRCGSRTASGKVRVAGRPAWPTLLPGSRDGL
;
A
#
# COMPACT_ATOMS: atom_id res chain seq x y z
N MET A 1 24.18 23.00 57.73
CA MET A 1 23.38 21.79 57.45
C MET A 1 21.99 22.19 57.00
N ARG A 2 21.72 22.09 55.70
CA ARG A 2 20.37 22.01 55.11
C ARG A 2 20.48 21.02 53.95
N LEU A 3 20.03 19.79 54.18
CA LEU A 3 19.85 18.80 53.12
C LEU A 3 18.62 19.23 52.31
N LEU A 4 18.82 19.61 51.05
CA LEU A 4 17.72 19.77 50.10
C LEU A 4 17.74 18.56 49.16
N SER A 5 16.67 17.78 49.32
CA SER A 5 16.35 16.50 48.73
C SER A 5 16.59 16.42 47.23
N VAL A 6 17.34 15.40 46.83
CA VAL A 6 17.46 14.90 45.47
C VAL A 6 16.19 14.13 45.13
N THR A 7 15.25 14.76 44.42
CA THR A 7 14.14 14.03 43.77
C THR A 7 14.51 13.77 42.31
N VAL A 8 15.28 12.69 42.13
CA VAL A 8 15.42 11.99 40.85
C VAL A 8 14.12 11.21 40.62
N LEU A 9 13.32 11.64 39.66
CA LEU A 9 12.43 10.76 38.89
C LEU A 9 12.38 11.28 37.46
N GLY A 10 13.47 11.02 36.74
CA GLY A 10 13.49 11.06 35.29
C GLY A 10 12.68 9.89 34.76
N SER A 11 11.43 10.12 34.41
CA SER A 11 10.68 9.26 33.49
C SER A 11 10.87 9.82 32.09
N ALA A 12 11.95 9.39 31.44
CA ALA A 12 12.16 9.56 30.02
C ALA A 12 11.06 8.82 29.26
N LEU A 13 10.04 9.56 28.80
CA LEU A 13 9.11 9.07 27.80
C LEU A 13 9.87 8.99 26.47
N VAL A 14 10.55 7.88 26.24
CA VAL A 14 10.93 7.45 24.90
C VAL A 14 9.64 7.02 24.22
N ALA A 15 8.88 7.99 23.73
CA ALA A 15 7.90 7.74 22.69
C ALA A 15 8.71 7.37 21.45
N ALA A 16 9.03 6.08 21.31
CA ALA A 16 9.27 5.48 20.03
C ALA A 16 7.97 5.64 19.22
N GLY A 17 7.78 6.84 18.65
CA GLY A 17 6.83 7.05 17.59
C GLY A 17 7.35 6.24 16.43
N LEU A 18 6.88 4.98 16.34
CA LEU A 18 7.09 4.16 15.17
C LEU A 18 6.73 5.03 13.97
N LEU A 19 7.71 5.22 13.10
CA LEU A 19 7.53 5.64 11.73
C LEU A 19 6.48 4.69 11.14
N ALA A 20 5.21 5.05 11.18
CA ALA A 20 4.25 4.54 10.24
C ALA A 20 4.78 5.03 8.89
N PRO A 21 5.25 4.14 8.00
CA PRO A 21 5.48 4.57 6.65
C PRO A 21 4.08 4.91 6.13
N ALA A 22 3.73 6.19 6.15
CA ALA A 22 2.80 6.75 5.20
C ALA A 22 3.49 6.63 3.84
N ALA A 23 3.54 5.40 3.32
CA ALA A 23 3.74 5.16 1.91
C ALA A 23 2.62 5.94 1.25
N GLY A 24 2.95 7.11 0.70
CA GLY A 24 2.00 8.06 0.13
C GLY A 24 0.96 7.28 -0.64
N GLU A 25 -0.28 7.33 -0.16
CA GLU A 25 -1.37 6.49 -0.65
C GLU A 25 -1.67 6.94 -2.07
N ALA A 26 -0.96 6.35 -3.03
CA ALA A 26 -1.04 6.69 -4.44
C ALA A 26 -2.32 6.09 -4.98
N THR A 27 -3.41 6.75 -4.63
CA THR A 27 -4.76 6.52 -5.06
C THR A 27 -4.82 6.44 -6.59
N THR A 28 -4.92 5.23 -7.18
CA THR A 28 -5.08 5.09 -8.64
C THR A 28 -6.53 4.82 -8.97
N SER A 29 -7.16 5.77 -9.66
CA SER A 29 -8.49 5.63 -10.24
C SER A 29 -8.36 5.04 -11.64
N GLY A 30 -9.03 3.92 -11.89
CA GLY A 30 -9.20 3.29 -13.19
C GLY A 30 -10.37 3.88 -13.98
N HIS A 31 -10.51 3.41 -15.22
CA HIS A 31 -11.68 3.68 -16.05
C HIS A 31 -12.89 2.90 -15.52
N ASP A 32 -14.09 3.42 -15.75
CA ASP A 32 -15.36 2.85 -15.27
C ASP A 32 -15.49 2.78 -13.73
N GLY A 33 -14.82 3.69 -13.01
CA GLY A 33 -15.03 3.87 -11.57
C GLY A 33 -14.39 2.79 -10.68
N LEU A 34 -13.40 2.07 -11.21
CA LEU A 34 -12.55 1.20 -10.39
C LEU A 34 -11.55 2.05 -9.61
N THR A 35 -11.42 1.82 -8.32
CA THR A 35 -10.48 2.47 -7.42
C THR A 35 -9.59 1.39 -6.82
N VAL A 36 -8.28 1.62 -6.85
CA VAL A 36 -7.28 0.71 -6.28
C VAL A 36 -6.55 1.41 -5.13
N ARG A 37 -6.46 0.74 -3.99
CA ARG A 37 -5.86 1.25 -2.74
C ARG A 37 -4.97 0.21 -2.08
N PRO A 38 -3.69 0.52 -1.81
CA PRO A 38 -2.90 1.59 -2.41
C PRO A 38 -2.67 1.31 -3.91
N GLY A 39 -2.62 2.35 -4.75
CA GLY A 39 -2.33 2.17 -6.18
C GLY A 39 -0.84 1.94 -6.48
N THR A 40 0.03 2.09 -5.48
CA THR A 40 1.42 1.62 -5.51
C THR A 40 1.66 0.68 -4.33
N THR A 41 2.08 -0.56 -4.58
CA THR A 41 2.18 -1.63 -3.58
C THR A 41 3.39 -2.52 -3.83
N ARG A 42 3.77 -3.42 -2.91
CA ARG A 42 4.88 -4.38 -3.14
C ARG A 42 4.35 -5.77 -3.49
N ALA A 43 5.23 -6.64 -3.96
CA ALA A 43 4.93 -8.06 -4.09
C ALA A 43 4.59 -8.64 -2.70
N GLY A 44 3.58 -9.52 -2.64
CA GLY A 44 3.06 -10.08 -1.39
C GLY A 44 2.09 -9.18 -0.60
N ASP A 45 1.96 -7.90 -0.97
CA ASP A 45 1.06 -6.98 -0.27
C ASP A 45 -0.42 -7.21 -0.67
N LYS A 46 -1.28 -6.78 0.25
CA LYS A 46 -2.73 -6.75 0.07
C LYS A 46 -3.16 -5.39 -0.48
N ILE A 47 -4.07 -5.40 -1.46
CA ILE A 47 -4.71 -4.20 -2.00
C ILE A 47 -6.24 -4.32 -1.88
N GLU A 48 -6.88 -3.19 -1.67
CA GLU A 48 -8.31 -2.99 -1.72
C GLU A 48 -8.72 -2.50 -3.11
N LEU A 49 -9.83 -3.04 -3.58
CA LEU A 49 -10.44 -2.76 -4.87
C LEU A 49 -11.88 -2.33 -4.62
N SER A 50 -12.25 -1.14 -5.09
CA SER A 50 -13.64 -0.65 -5.04
C SER A 50 -14.10 -0.30 -6.44
N VAL A 51 -15.22 -0.85 -6.90
CA VAL A 51 -15.78 -0.60 -8.23
C VAL A 51 -17.18 -0.01 -8.13
N SER A 52 -17.36 1.19 -8.67
CA SER A 52 -18.69 1.82 -8.67
C SER A 52 -19.57 1.26 -9.79
N GLY A 53 -20.85 1.02 -9.49
CA GLY A 53 -21.86 0.67 -10.49
C GLY A 53 -21.94 -0.82 -10.84
N CYS A 54 -21.21 -1.70 -10.14
CA CYS A 54 -21.51 -3.13 -10.22
C CYS A 54 -22.83 -3.41 -9.49
N GLY A 55 -23.77 -4.06 -10.19
CA GLY A 55 -25.07 -4.42 -9.63
C GLY A 55 -24.98 -5.52 -8.57
N PRO A 56 -26.10 -5.97 -7.99
CA PRO A 56 -26.08 -7.09 -7.04
C PRO A 56 -25.59 -8.37 -7.72
N GLY A 57 -24.69 -9.10 -7.07
CA GLY A 57 -24.15 -10.36 -7.59
C GLY A 57 -22.71 -10.64 -7.14
N ARG A 58 -22.19 -11.80 -7.55
CA ARG A 58 -20.80 -12.18 -7.32
C ARG A 58 -19.93 -11.65 -8.46
N HIS A 59 -19.00 -10.76 -8.11
CA HIS A 59 -18.07 -10.17 -9.07
C HIS A 59 -16.64 -10.57 -8.72
N TRP A 60 -15.75 -10.42 -9.70
CA TRP A 60 -14.36 -10.80 -9.50
C TRP A 60 -13.40 -9.91 -10.27
N ALA A 61 -12.25 -9.64 -9.64
CA ALA A 61 -11.12 -8.97 -10.23
C ALA A 61 -10.01 -9.95 -10.59
N SER A 62 -9.28 -9.63 -11.65
CA SER A 62 -8.10 -10.38 -12.06
C SER A 62 -7.04 -9.45 -12.64
N SER A 63 -5.79 -9.81 -12.36
CA SER A 63 -4.60 -9.17 -12.88
C SER A 63 -3.47 -10.19 -12.90
N ASP A 64 -2.47 -10.01 -13.76
CA ASP A 64 -1.34 -10.93 -13.89
C ASP A 64 -0.49 -11.02 -12.61
N VAL A 65 -0.58 -9.99 -11.76
CA VAL A 65 0.13 -9.89 -10.48
C VAL A 65 -0.67 -10.40 -9.28
N PHE A 66 -1.92 -10.80 -9.44
CA PHE A 66 -2.71 -11.30 -8.31
C PHE A 66 -2.42 -12.78 -8.04
N ASP A 67 -2.36 -13.13 -6.76
CA ASP A 67 -2.32 -14.52 -6.30
C ASP A 67 -3.72 -15.14 -6.42
N GLY A 68 -4.15 -15.34 -7.68
CA GLY A 68 -5.48 -15.81 -8.03
C GLY A 68 -6.50 -14.70 -8.27
N ARG A 69 -7.78 -15.08 -8.17
CA ARG A 69 -8.91 -14.21 -8.48
C ARG A 69 -9.43 -13.57 -7.20
N ALA A 70 -9.46 -12.24 -7.16
CA ALA A 70 -10.04 -11.51 -6.05
C ALA A 70 -11.57 -11.47 -6.20
N GLN A 71 -12.29 -11.93 -5.19
CA GLN A 71 -13.75 -11.78 -5.16
C GLN A 71 -14.11 -10.39 -4.65
N LEU A 72 -15.17 -9.83 -5.22
CA LEU A 72 -15.77 -8.60 -4.72
C LEU A 72 -17.13 -8.93 -4.11
N ASP A 73 -17.33 -8.45 -2.90
CA ASP A 73 -18.59 -8.49 -2.17
C ASP A 73 -19.32 -7.17 -2.43
N GLY A 74 -20.22 -7.19 -3.43
CA GLY A 74 -20.89 -6.00 -3.92
C GLY A 74 -19.94 -5.12 -4.73
N GLN A 75 -19.48 -4.02 -4.15
CA GLN A 75 -18.62 -3.04 -4.82
C GLN A 75 -17.16 -3.14 -4.38
N ASP A 76 -16.88 -3.82 -3.27
CA ASP A 76 -15.58 -3.81 -2.63
C ASP A 76 -14.98 -5.21 -2.58
N GLY A 77 -13.67 -5.30 -2.62
CA GLY A 77 -12.95 -6.56 -2.57
C GLY A 77 -11.49 -6.38 -2.23
N THR A 78 -10.84 -7.49 -1.94
CA THR A 78 -9.44 -7.52 -1.56
C THR A 78 -8.67 -8.47 -2.47
N ALA A 79 -7.54 -8.02 -2.99
CA ALA A 79 -6.61 -8.84 -3.75
C ALA A 79 -5.26 -8.92 -3.03
N VAL A 80 -4.60 -10.07 -3.13
CA VAL A 80 -3.22 -10.25 -2.69
C VAL A 80 -2.34 -10.33 -3.93
N LEU A 81 -1.22 -9.63 -3.92
CA LEU A 81 -0.24 -9.73 -5.00
C LEU A 81 0.67 -10.95 -4.79
N LYS A 82 1.08 -11.57 -5.89
CA LYS A 82 2.09 -12.64 -5.89
C LYS A 82 3.38 -12.14 -5.24
N ASP A 83 4.05 -12.99 -4.47
CA ASP A 83 5.35 -12.70 -3.85
C ASP A 83 6.47 -12.47 -4.88
N ASP A 84 6.35 -13.05 -6.08
CA ASP A 84 7.30 -12.89 -7.19
C ASP A 84 6.87 -11.81 -8.21
N ALA A 85 5.84 -11.01 -7.89
CA ALA A 85 5.37 -9.94 -8.77
C ALA A 85 6.51 -8.96 -9.10
N LYS A 86 6.82 -8.84 -10.39
CA LYS A 86 7.87 -7.94 -10.86
C LYS A 86 7.44 -6.47 -10.69
N PRO A 87 8.39 -5.55 -10.46
CA PRO A 87 8.10 -4.11 -10.48
C PRO A 87 7.54 -3.68 -11.83
N GLY A 88 6.44 -2.91 -11.83
CA GLY A 88 5.78 -2.53 -13.07
C GLY A 88 4.39 -1.95 -12.88
N THR A 89 3.74 -1.54 -13.97
CA THR A 89 2.32 -1.15 -13.95
C THR A 89 1.50 -2.25 -14.60
N TYR A 90 0.48 -2.72 -13.89
CA TYR A 90 -0.36 -3.85 -14.31
C TYR A 90 -1.80 -3.43 -14.43
N THR A 91 -2.50 -3.99 -15.42
CA THR A 91 -3.92 -3.74 -15.62
C THR A 91 -4.73 -4.67 -14.72
N VAL A 92 -5.65 -4.10 -13.95
CA VAL A 92 -6.64 -4.82 -13.18
C VAL A 92 -7.94 -4.81 -13.96
N ARG A 93 -8.54 -5.97 -14.19
CA ARG A 93 -9.85 -6.10 -14.83
C ARG A 93 -10.84 -6.66 -13.83
N VAL A 94 -11.98 -5.99 -13.67
CA VAL A 94 -13.09 -6.43 -12.84
C VAL A 94 -14.24 -6.83 -13.73
N ARG A 95 -14.73 -8.06 -13.54
CA ARG A 95 -15.88 -8.61 -14.24
C ARG A 95 -17.10 -8.51 -13.34
N CYS A 96 -18.04 -7.68 -13.76
CA CYS A 96 -19.33 -7.49 -13.09
C CYS A 96 -20.46 -8.00 -13.97
N GLY A 97 -20.65 -9.32 -13.99
CA GLY A 97 -21.59 -9.98 -14.90
C GLY A 97 -21.27 -9.70 -16.37
N SER A 98 -22.15 -8.94 -17.03
CA SER A 98 -22.00 -8.51 -18.43
C SER A 98 -21.10 -7.29 -18.61
N ARG A 99 -20.78 -6.54 -17.55
CA ARG A 99 -19.90 -5.36 -17.60
C ARG A 99 -18.48 -5.70 -17.18
N THR A 100 -17.52 -4.95 -17.71
CA THR A 100 -16.11 -5.04 -17.32
C THR A 100 -15.61 -3.64 -16.97
N ALA A 101 -15.02 -3.47 -15.79
CA ALA A 101 -14.30 -2.26 -15.41
C ALA A 101 -12.79 -2.54 -15.43
N SER A 102 -11.97 -1.51 -15.71
CA SER A 102 -10.52 -1.69 -15.82
C SER A 102 -9.77 -0.56 -15.12
N GLY A 103 -8.73 -0.91 -14.37
CA GLY A 103 -7.84 0.05 -13.73
C GLY A 103 -6.40 -0.39 -13.75
N LYS A 104 -5.55 0.33 -13.05
CA LYS A 104 -4.11 0.07 -13.01
C LYS A 104 -3.63 -0.03 -11.57
N VAL A 105 -2.71 -0.95 -11.34
CA VAL A 105 -1.96 -1.05 -10.08
C VAL A 105 -0.47 -0.99 -10.40
N ARG A 106 0.29 -0.23 -9.62
CA ARG A 106 1.75 -0.19 -9.71
C ARG A 106 2.36 -1.09 -8.64
N VAL A 107 3.20 -2.01 -9.07
CA VAL A 107 4.10 -2.75 -8.18
C VAL A 107 5.39 -1.95 -8.06
N ALA A 108 5.66 -1.45 -6.87
CA ALA A 108 6.86 -0.71 -6.56
C ALA A 108 8.09 -1.59 -6.74
N GLY A 109 9.09 -1.05 -7.43
CA GLY A 109 10.44 -1.59 -7.34
C GLY A 109 11.01 -1.35 -5.95
N ARG A 110 12.00 -2.17 -5.57
CA ARG A 110 12.96 -1.74 -4.54
C ARG A 110 13.38 -0.31 -4.91
N PRO A 111 13.28 0.66 -4.00
CA PRO A 111 13.80 1.98 -4.30
C PRO A 111 15.27 1.83 -4.64
N ALA A 112 15.63 2.07 -5.91
CA ALA A 112 17.00 2.27 -6.29
C ALA A 112 17.36 3.67 -5.81
N TRP A 113 17.46 3.85 -4.50
CA TRP A 113 18.19 5.00 -3.98
C TRP A 113 19.63 4.73 -4.41
N PRO A 114 20.21 5.51 -5.33
CA PRO A 114 21.66 5.52 -5.43
C PRO A 114 22.14 6.00 -4.06
N THR A 115 23.33 5.57 -3.65
CA THR A 115 24.05 5.98 -2.45
C THR A 115 24.32 7.49 -2.42
N LEU A 116 23.27 8.32 -2.40
CA LEU A 116 23.29 9.77 -2.27
C LEU A 116 23.16 10.19 -0.80
N LEU A 117 23.56 9.32 0.12
CA LEU A 117 24.09 9.81 1.38
C LEU A 117 25.55 10.18 1.07
N PRO A 118 25.88 11.46 0.77
CA PRO A 118 27.25 11.89 0.96
C PRO A 118 27.58 11.57 2.41
N GLY A 119 28.66 10.80 2.61
CA GLY A 119 29.20 10.54 3.93
C GLY A 119 29.28 11.86 4.68
N SER A 120 28.43 12.05 5.67
CA SER A 120 28.45 13.28 6.44
C SER A 120 29.67 13.23 7.35
N ARG A 121 30.71 13.94 6.88
CA ARG A 121 31.80 14.60 7.61
C ARG A 121 33.11 13.83 7.77
N ASP A 122 33.96 13.99 6.76
CA ASP A 122 35.36 14.36 7.00
C ASP A 122 35.44 15.69 7.78
N GLY A 123 36.33 15.72 8.78
CA GLY A 123 37.04 16.92 9.24
C GLY A 123 36.36 17.82 10.28
N LEU A 124 36.78 17.72 11.54
CA LEU A 124 37.81 18.61 12.14
C LEU A 124 38.33 18.02 13.46
#